data_AF-A0AAW7VJU9-F1
#
_entry.id   AF-A0AAW7VJU9-F1
#
_cell.length_a   1.000
_cell.length_b   1.000
_cell.length_c   1.000
_cell.angle_alpha   90.00
_cell.angle_beta   90.00
_cell.angle_gamma   90.00
#
_symmetry.space_group_name_H-M   'P 1'
#
loop_
_entity.id
_entity.type
_entity.pdbx_description
1 polymer ?
#
loop_
_entity_poly.entity_id
_entity_poly.type
_entity_poly.pdbx_seq_one_letter_code
_entity_poly.pdbx_strand_id
1 'polypeptide(L)' 'KWSGITPEKFMQQVDAYIRWYNERRIKLSPGAVSPKMYRQQCGLE' A
#
# COMPACT_ATOMS: atom_id res chain seq x y z
N LYS A 1 -1.19 24.91 5.62
CA LYS A 1 -0.80 25.03 4.18
C LYS A 1 0.28 23.99 3.95
N TRP A 2 0.15 23.12 2.94
CA TRP A 2 1.19 22.17 2.58
C TRP A 2 2.31 22.95 1.85
N SER A 3 3.13 23.67 2.60
CA SER A 3 4.21 24.50 2.06
C SER A 3 5.42 23.63 1.72
N GLY A 4 5.88 23.69 0.47
CA GLY A 4 7.12 23.01 0.04
C GLY A 4 6.93 21.67 -0.68
N ILE A 5 5.70 21.24 -0.96
CA ILE A 5 5.42 20.05 -1.78
C ILE A 5 4.61 20.45 -3.02
N THR A 6 5.06 20.01 -4.20
CA THR A 6 4.26 20.19 -5.41
C THR A 6 3.18 19.09 -5.46
N PRO A 7 2.03 19.35 -6.11
CA PRO A 7 1.01 18.32 -6.31
C PRO A 7 1.58 17.04 -6.91
N GLU A 8 2.50 17.13 -7.87
CA GLU A 8 3.11 15.97 -8.52
C GLU A 8 3.94 15.16 -7.52
N LYS A 9 4.73 15.83 -6.68
CA LYS A 9 5.53 15.16 -5.66
C LYS A 9 4.66 14.47 -4.61
N PHE A 10 3.56 15.11 -4.24
CA PHE A 10 2.55 14.53 -3.35
C PHE A 10 1.92 13.28 -3.98
N MET A 11 1.47 13.36 -5.23
CA MET A 11 0.86 12.23 -5.93
C MET A 11 1.82 11.04 -6.07
N GLN A 12 3.10 11.30 -6.33
CA GLN A 12 4.14 10.25 -6.34
C GLN A 12 4.31 9.57 -4.98
N GLN A 13 4.30 10.34 -3.90
CA GLN A 13 4.40 9.78 -2.54
C GLN A 13 3.18 8.94 -2.18
N VAL A 14 1.98 9.40 -2.57
CA VAL A 14 0.72 8.67 -2.36
C VAL A 14 0.70 7.37 -3.16
N ASP A 15 1.06 7.39 -4.45
CA ASP A 15 1.15 6.19 -5.28
C ASP A 15 2.14 5.17 -4.69
N ALA A 16 3.34 5.62 -4.31
CA ALA A 16 4.34 4.76 -3.68
C ALA A 16 3.83 4.15 -2.37
N TYR A 17 3.13 4.94 -1.54
CA TYR A 17 2.55 4.46 -0.28
C TYR A 17 1.44 3.42 -0.54
N ILE A 18 0.54 3.66 -1.49
CA ILE A 18 -0.55 2.72 -1.82
C ILE A 18 0.02 1.38 -2.32
N ARG A 19 1.02 1.40 -3.20
CA ARG A 19 1.70 0.18 -3.67
C ARG A 19 2.35 -0.57 -2.51
N TRP A 20 3.12 0.12 -1.67
CA TRP A 20 3.74 -0.49 -0.51
C TRP A 20 2.70 -1.09 0.45
N TYR A 21 1.61 -0.38 0.73
CA TYR A 21 0.54 -0.84 1.60
C TYR A 21 -0.12 -2.12 1.09
N ASN A 22 -0.40 -2.18 -0.21
CA ASN A 22 -1.08 -3.33 -0.81
C ASN A 22 -0.17 -4.53 -0.99
N GLU A 23 1.12 -4.32 -1.26
CA GLU A 23 2.03 -5.40 -1.65
C GLU A 23 2.94 -5.87 -0.52
N ARG A 24 3.41 -4.94 0.33
CA ARG A 24 4.53 -5.19 1.24
C ARG A 24 4.16 -5.07 2.72
N ARG A 25 3.16 -4.27 3.07
CA ARG A 25 2.77 -4.10 4.47
C ARG A 25 2.17 -5.39 5.02
N ILE A 26 2.82 -5.97 6.02
CA ILE A 26 2.31 -7.14 6.73
C ILE A 26 1.27 -6.72 7.77
N LYS A 27 0.12 -7.40 7.79
CA LYS A 27 -0.92 -7.23 8.81
C LYS A 27 -1.05 -8.50 9.64
N LEU A 28 -1.01 -8.35 10.96
CA LEU A 28 -1.13 -9.47 11.90
C LEU A 28 -2.44 -10.25 11.69
N SER A 29 -3.56 -9.55 11.58
CA SER A 29 -4.82 -10.16 11.09
C SER A 29 -4.95 -9.88 9.60
N PRO A 30 -5.19 -10.89 8.74
CA PRO A 30 -5.76 -12.21 9.03
C PRO A 30 -4.77 -13.41 9.05
N GLY A 31 -3.47 -13.19 9.26
CA GLY A 31 -2.49 -14.28 9.28
C GLY A 31 -1.03 -13.86 9.16
N ALA A 32 -0.70 -12.63 9.58
CA ALA A 32 0.63 -12.05 9.43
C ALA A 32 1.14 -12.04 7.97
N VAL A 33 0.26 -11.69 7.03
CA VAL A 33 0.55 -11.62 5.57
C VAL A 33 0.27 -10.24 4.99
N SER A 34 0.80 -9.97 3.79
CA SER A 34 0.44 -8.75 3.05
C SER A 34 -0.94 -8.85 2.40
N PRO A 35 -1.61 -7.72 2.09
CA PRO A 35 -2.91 -7.75 1.42
C PRO A 35 -2.90 -8.49 0.07
N LYS A 36 -1.79 -8.40 -0.69
CA LYS A 36 -1.61 -9.17 -1.93
C LYS A 36 -1.54 -10.67 -1.66
N MET A 37 -0.71 -11.09 -0.71
CA MET A 37 -0.59 -12.50 -0.34
C MET A 37 -1.91 -13.07 0.18
N TYR A 38 -2.64 -12.30 0.98
CA TYR A 38 -3.95 -12.70 1.48
C TYR A 38 -4.96 -12.90 0.35
N ARG A 39 -5.00 -11.99 -0.63
CA ARG A 39 -5.88 -12.15 -1.82
C ARG A 39 -5.54 -13.40 -2.61
N GLN A 40 -4.25 -13.68 -2.83
CA GLN A 40 -3.79 -14.92 -3.47
C GLN A 40 -4.22 -16.17 -2.69
N GLN A 41 -4.12 -16.16 -1.36
CA GLN A 41 -4.60 -17.25 -0.49
C GLN A 41 -6.12 -17.45 -0.60
N CYS A 42 -6.87 -16.39 -0.85
CA CYS A 42 -8.31 -16.44 -1.10
C CYS A 42 -8.68 -16.82 -2.55
N GLY A 43 -7.70 -17.05 -3.43
CA GLY A 43 -7.95 -17.32 -4.85
C GLY A 43 -8.46 -16.10 -5.64
N LEU A 44 -8.22 -14.90 -5.12
CA LEU A 44 -8.58 -13.63 -5.77
C LEU A 44 -7.28 -13.02 -6.32
N GLU A 45 -7.16 -12.91 -7.63
CA GLU A 45 -6.10 -12.10 -8.26
C GLU A 45 -6.51 -10.62 -8.37
#